data_AF-A0A8J2T4S3-F1
#
_entry.id   AF-A0A8J2T4S3-F1
#
_cell.length_a   1.000
_cell.length_b   1.000
_cell.length_c   1.000
_cell.angle_alpha   90.00
_cell.angle_beta   90.00
_cell.angle_gamma   90.00
#
_symmetry.space_group_name_H-M   'P 1'
#
loop_
_entity.id
_entity.type
_entity.pdbx_description
1 polymer ?
#
loop_
_entity_poly.entity_id
_entity_poly.type
_entity_poly.pdbx_seq_one_letter_code
_entity_poly.pdbx_strand_id
1 'polypeptide(L)'
;MGTGKKEKQRRIRQGDTRDGNLRVKGENFYRNSKRVQFLNMYKGSNDIRNKKGEIVRGADLQDRTIPTARVQPDRRWFNSTRVISQDALKHFREALGETQKDSYQVLLKRNKLPMSLLEEKDRSDSPNANILETESYSQTFGPNAQRKKPRIAASNLEEVAQIIQKDNEQYEEKQELNATLGLMGNQEDEDNGWSNVAKEAIFSKGQSKRIWNELYKVIDSSDVVIHVLDARDPLGTSCKSVEDYMTKETPHKHLIYVLNKCDLVPTWVAAAWVKHLSKRRPTLAFHASITNSFGKGSLIQLLRQFSQLHSDRKQISVGFIGYPNTGKSSIINTLRKKKVCQVAPIPGETKVWQYITLMKKIFLIDCPGIVPPSTKDTEEDILLRGVVRVENVTNAEQYIPSLLSRCQVKHLERTYEISGWDDATDFLQMLARKQGRLLKGGEPDESGVAKQVLTDFNRGKIPWFMLPPEKEEEEKIKEESKNKERIKKRSNEADETSQEKKTKTS
;
A
#
# COMPACT_ATOMS: atom_id res chain seq x y z
N MET A 1 -35.45 -21.97 -49.16
CA MET A 1 -35.15 -22.21 -47.72
C MET A 1 -33.81 -22.96 -47.61
N GLY A 2 -32.81 -22.38 -46.94
CA GLY A 2 -31.41 -22.78 -47.07
C GLY A 2 -31.10 -24.22 -46.61
N THR A 3 -30.78 -25.10 -47.56
CA THR A 3 -30.23 -26.44 -47.31
C THR A 3 -28.91 -26.34 -46.53
N GLY A 4 -28.04 -25.37 -46.89
CA GLY A 4 -26.70 -25.15 -46.35
C GLY A 4 -26.58 -24.79 -44.86
N LYS A 5 -27.66 -24.35 -44.20
CA LYS A 5 -27.68 -23.97 -42.77
C LYS A 5 -28.24 -25.08 -41.86
N LYS A 6 -28.26 -26.33 -42.33
CA LYS A 6 -28.60 -27.50 -41.50
C LYS A 6 -27.37 -28.03 -40.77
N GLU A 7 -27.56 -28.45 -39.52
CA GLU A 7 -26.49 -29.01 -38.69
C GLU A 7 -25.86 -30.26 -39.33
N LYS A 8 -26.65 -31.08 -40.03
CA LYS A 8 -26.15 -32.23 -40.81
C LYS A 8 -25.17 -31.80 -41.89
N GLN A 9 -25.50 -30.75 -42.66
CA GLN A 9 -24.65 -30.26 -43.74
C GLN A 9 -23.41 -29.50 -43.23
N ARG A 10 -23.55 -28.75 -42.12
CA ARG A 10 -22.41 -28.12 -41.44
C ARG A 10 -21.37 -29.17 -41.04
N ARG A 11 -21.82 -30.26 -40.41
CA ARG A 11 -20.97 -31.37 -39.95
C ARG A 11 -20.21 -32.04 -41.08
N ILE A 12 -20.91 -32.37 -42.18
CA ILE A 12 -20.30 -32.94 -43.39
C ILE A 12 -19.23 -31.98 -43.93
N ARG A 13 -19.54 -30.68 -44.05
CA ARG A 13 -18.60 -29.66 -44.53
C ARG A 13 -17.38 -29.47 -43.62
N GLN A 14 -17.53 -29.63 -42.31
CA GLN A 14 -16.46 -29.45 -41.33
C GLN A 14 -15.66 -30.74 -41.08
N GLY A 15 -16.00 -31.85 -41.74
CA GLY A 15 -15.36 -33.15 -41.51
C GLY A 15 -15.64 -33.75 -40.13
N ASP A 16 -16.61 -33.21 -39.38
CA ASP A 16 -16.96 -33.67 -38.03
C ASP A 16 -18.11 -34.69 -38.07
N THR A 17 -17.83 -35.86 -38.66
CA THR A 17 -18.78 -36.97 -38.84
C THR A 17 -18.77 -37.98 -37.70
N ARG A 18 -18.37 -37.56 -36.48
CA ARG A 18 -18.48 -38.41 -35.27
C ARG A 18 -19.89 -38.96 -35.07
N ASP A 19 -19.98 -40.13 -34.45
CA ASP A 19 -21.24 -40.81 -34.15
C ASP A 19 -22.19 -39.95 -33.30
N GLY A 20 -23.49 -40.09 -33.56
CA GLY A 20 -24.52 -39.25 -32.96
C GLY A 20 -24.67 -39.37 -31.45
N ASN A 21 -24.25 -40.49 -30.86
CA ASN A 21 -24.34 -40.81 -29.43
C ASN A 21 -23.36 -40.02 -28.55
N LEU A 22 -22.20 -39.62 -29.09
CA LEU A 22 -21.19 -38.82 -28.38
C LEU A 22 -21.47 -37.32 -28.46
N ARG A 23 -22.50 -36.91 -29.21
CA ARG A 23 -22.86 -35.49 -29.37
C ARG A 23 -23.71 -34.99 -28.23
N VAL A 24 -23.46 -33.74 -27.84
CA VAL A 24 -24.15 -33.09 -26.72
C VAL A 24 -25.29 -32.22 -27.26
N LYS A 25 -26.45 -32.29 -26.60
CA LYS A 25 -27.61 -31.46 -26.95
C LYS A 25 -27.25 -29.97 -26.87
N GLY A 26 -27.52 -29.23 -27.95
CA GLY A 26 -27.25 -27.79 -28.03
C GLY A 26 -25.93 -27.43 -28.72
N GLU A 27 -25.21 -28.41 -29.27
CA GLU A 27 -24.11 -28.17 -30.22
C GLU A 27 -24.62 -27.53 -31.51
N ASN A 28 -23.98 -26.44 -31.92
CA ASN A 28 -24.34 -25.67 -33.11
C ASN A 28 -23.10 -24.97 -33.69
N PHE A 29 -23.29 -24.13 -34.72
CA PHE A 29 -22.20 -23.38 -35.35
C PHE A 29 -21.36 -22.55 -34.37
N TYR A 30 -21.95 -22.01 -33.30
CA TYR A 30 -21.26 -21.12 -32.34
C TYR A 30 -20.68 -21.87 -31.13
N ARG A 31 -21.22 -23.05 -30.79
CA ARG A 31 -20.91 -23.78 -29.55
C ARG A 31 -20.58 -25.22 -29.87
N ASN A 32 -19.33 -25.61 -29.59
CA ASN A 32 -18.90 -26.99 -29.59
C ASN A 32 -19.32 -27.72 -28.30
N SER A 33 -19.21 -29.04 -28.28
CA SER A 33 -19.53 -29.89 -27.12
C SER A 33 -18.93 -29.39 -25.80
N LYS A 34 -17.63 -29.05 -25.77
CA LYS A 34 -16.95 -28.52 -24.57
C LYS A 34 -17.56 -27.21 -24.07
N ARG A 35 -17.88 -26.28 -24.97
CA ARG A 35 -18.49 -24.99 -24.60
C ARG A 35 -19.93 -25.16 -24.13
N VAL A 36 -20.68 -26.11 -24.70
CA VAL A 36 -22.03 -26.45 -24.23
C VAL A 36 -21.98 -27.00 -22.81
N GLN A 37 -21.09 -27.96 -22.52
CA GLN A 37 -20.91 -28.51 -21.17
C GLN A 37 -20.55 -27.41 -20.15
N PHE A 38 -19.59 -26.55 -20.49
CA PHE A 38 -19.22 -25.42 -19.61
C PHE A 38 -20.38 -24.45 -19.36
N LEU A 39 -21.18 -24.13 -20.39
CA LEU A 39 -22.33 -23.24 -20.23
C LEU A 39 -23.47 -23.89 -19.44
N ASN A 40 -23.62 -25.20 -19.52
CA ASN A 40 -24.63 -25.95 -18.77
C ASN A 40 -24.31 -26.01 -17.28
N MET A 41 -23.04 -25.90 -16.88
CA MET A 41 -22.63 -25.80 -15.47
C MET A 41 -23.38 -24.67 -14.74
N TYR A 42 -23.55 -23.50 -15.37
CA TYR A 42 -24.29 -22.37 -14.78
C TYR A 42 -25.79 -22.64 -14.56
N LYS A 43 -26.33 -23.71 -15.12
CA LYS A 43 -27.74 -24.11 -15.00
C LYS A 43 -27.95 -25.37 -14.15
N GLY A 44 -26.89 -26.13 -13.89
CA GLY A 44 -26.98 -27.57 -13.62
C GLY A 44 -26.89 -28.02 -12.16
N SER A 45 -27.15 -27.15 -11.17
CA SER A 45 -26.82 -27.46 -9.77
C SER A 45 -27.99 -27.93 -8.89
N ASN A 46 -29.10 -28.38 -9.46
CA ASN A 46 -30.29 -28.72 -8.68
C ASN A 46 -30.54 -30.24 -8.66
N ASP A 47 -31.04 -30.74 -7.53
CA ASP A 47 -31.50 -32.12 -7.41
C ASP A 47 -32.62 -32.41 -8.42
N ILE A 48 -32.50 -33.53 -9.13
CA ILE A 48 -33.57 -34.04 -10.00
C ILE A 48 -34.44 -34.95 -9.16
N ARG A 49 -35.74 -34.62 -9.06
CA ARG A 49 -36.72 -35.38 -8.27
C ARG A 49 -37.80 -36.01 -9.16
N ASN A 50 -38.34 -37.15 -8.72
CA ASN A 50 -39.52 -37.74 -9.34
C ASN A 50 -40.80 -37.00 -8.88
N LYS A 51 -41.96 -37.39 -9.44
CA LYS A 51 -43.25 -36.80 -9.06
C LYS A 51 -43.63 -36.98 -7.58
N LYS A 52 -43.08 -38.01 -6.92
CA LYS A 52 -43.28 -38.27 -5.48
C LYS A 52 -42.37 -37.43 -4.58
N GLY A 53 -41.44 -36.65 -5.16
CA GLY A 53 -40.48 -35.83 -4.42
C GLY A 53 -39.20 -36.56 -4.03
N GLU A 54 -39.01 -37.81 -4.45
CA GLU A 54 -37.78 -38.56 -4.20
C GLU A 54 -36.68 -38.13 -5.17
N ILE A 55 -35.45 -38.03 -4.67
CA ILE A 55 -34.28 -37.62 -5.47
C ILE A 55 -33.88 -38.77 -6.39
N VAL A 56 -33.95 -38.54 -7.70
CA VAL A 56 -33.51 -39.47 -8.76
C VAL A 56 -32.02 -39.28 -9.06
N ARG A 57 -31.56 -38.02 -9.02
CA ARG A 57 -30.15 -37.66 -9.16
C ARG A 57 -29.86 -36.48 -8.25
N GLY A 58 -28.91 -36.65 -7.33
CA GLY A 58 -28.43 -35.56 -6.50
C GLY A 58 -27.72 -34.48 -7.32
N ALA A 59 -27.69 -33.26 -6.80
CA ALA A 59 -26.92 -32.17 -7.38
C ALA A 59 -25.43 -32.52 -7.51
N ASP A 60 -24.76 -31.87 -8.45
CA ASP A 60 -23.33 -32.03 -8.66
C ASP A 60 -22.55 -31.76 -7.36
N LEU A 61 -21.60 -32.64 -7.03
CA LEU A 61 -20.79 -32.59 -5.79
C LEU A 61 -21.60 -32.68 -4.48
N GLN A 62 -22.82 -33.24 -4.52
CA GLN A 62 -23.67 -33.50 -3.35
C GLN A 62 -24.06 -34.97 -3.24
N ASP A 63 -23.18 -35.87 -3.69
CA ASP A 63 -23.41 -37.31 -3.51
C ASP A 63 -23.38 -37.67 -2.02
N ARG A 64 -24.35 -38.48 -1.60
CA ARG A 64 -24.56 -38.88 -0.20
C ARG A 64 -23.96 -40.25 0.12
N THR A 65 -23.39 -40.92 -0.88
CA THR A 65 -22.73 -42.20 -0.68
C THR A 65 -21.44 -42.01 0.13
N ILE A 66 -21.29 -42.80 1.20
CA ILE A 66 -20.07 -42.78 2.01
C ILE A 66 -19.03 -43.64 1.29
N PRO A 67 -17.88 -43.09 0.86
CA PRO A 67 -16.87 -43.86 0.16
C PRO A 67 -16.13 -44.80 1.11
N THR A 68 -15.62 -45.92 0.58
CA THR A 68 -14.73 -46.82 1.31
C THR A 68 -13.33 -46.23 1.41
N ALA A 69 -13.08 -45.40 2.42
CA ALA A 69 -11.80 -44.73 2.64
C ALA A 69 -10.76 -45.66 3.30
N ARG A 70 -10.21 -46.62 2.54
CA ARG A 70 -9.08 -47.47 2.98
C ARG A 70 -7.78 -47.00 2.34
N VAL A 71 -6.72 -46.82 3.13
CA VAL A 71 -5.37 -46.59 2.64
C VAL A 71 -4.65 -47.93 2.59
N GLN A 72 -4.21 -48.36 1.41
CA GLN A 72 -3.50 -49.63 1.29
C GLN A 72 -2.10 -49.52 1.94
N PRO A 73 -1.64 -50.55 2.67
CA PRO A 73 -0.26 -50.60 3.13
C PRO A 73 0.67 -50.70 1.91
N ASP A 74 1.63 -49.78 1.81
CA ASP A 74 2.62 -49.74 0.73
C ASP A 74 4.00 -49.42 1.31
N ARG A 75 5.04 -50.12 0.87
CA ARG A 75 6.43 -49.84 1.31
C ARG A 75 6.88 -48.46 0.87
N ARG A 76 6.30 -47.90 -0.19
CA ARG A 76 6.61 -46.57 -0.73
C ARG A 76 6.36 -45.43 0.26
N TRP A 77 5.47 -45.61 1.24
CA TRP A 77 5.21 -44.60 2.28
C TRP A 77 6.44 -44.32 3.15
N PHE A 78 7.29 -45.32 3.36
CA PHE A 78 8.43 -45.25 4.27
C PHE A 78 9.73 -44.86 3.58
N ASN A 79 9.74 -44.74 2.25
CA ASN A 79 10.90 -44.31 1.49
C ASN A 79 10.96 -42.78 1.44
N SER A 80 12.18 -42.22 1.48
CA SER A 80 12.40 -40.79 1.30
C SER A 80 11.88 -40.34 -0.08
N THR A 81 10.85 -39.50 -0.09
CA THR A 81 10.20 -39.04 -1.33
C THR A 81 10.94 -37.89 -2.02
N ARG A 82 11.72 -37.11 -1.26
CA ARG A 82 12.61 -36.06 -1.78
C ARG A 82 13.91 -36.01 -1.00
N VAL A 83 15.01 -36.03 -1.72
CA VAL A 83 16.38 -35.87 -1.20
C VAL A 83 17.05 -34.79 -2.05
N ILE A 84 17.86 -33.93 -1.43
CA ILE A 84 18.67 -32.91 -2.10
C ILE A 84 20.13 -33.14 -1.76
N SER A 85 21.03 -33.00 -2.74
CA SER A 85 22.47 -33.07 -2.50
C SER A 85 22.99 -31.77 -1.87
N GLN A 86 24.06 -31.87 -1.10
CA GLN A 86 24.66 -30.71 -0.44
C GLN A 86 25.21 -29.69 -1.46
N ASP A 87 25.82 -30.17 -2.54
CA ASP A 87 26.37 -29.29 -3.59
C ASP A 87 25.27 -28.51 -4.31
N ALA A 88 24.13 -29.16 -4.60
CA ALA A 88 22.97 -28.49 -5.17
C ALA A 88 22.45 -27.40 -4.22
N LEU A 89 22.40 -27.69 -2.92
CA LEU A 89 21.94 -26.73 -1.91
C LEU A 89 22.85 -25.49 -1.84
N LYS A 90 24.17 -25.67 -1.88
CA LYS A 90 25.15 -24.57 -1.94
C LYS A 90 24.94 -23.71 -3.19
N HIS A 91 24.85 -24.35 -4.36
CA HIS A 91 24.58 -23.66 -5.63
C HIS A 91 23.26 -22.86 -5.58
N PHE A 92 22.21 -23.41 -4.98
CA PHE A 92 20.93 -22.68 -4.83
C PHE A 92 21.03 -21.47 -3.91
N ARG A 93 21.81 -21.53 -2.82
CA ARG A 93 22.01 -20.37 -1.94
C ARG A 93 22.67 -19.21 -2.67
N GLU A 94 23.71 -19.49 -3.45
CA GLU A 94 24.43 -18.49 -4.25
C GLU A 94 23.52 -17.86 -5.32
N ALA A 95 22.82 -18.69 -6.11
CA ALA A 95 21.93 -18.21 -7.16
C ALA A 95 20.71 -17.41 -6.64
N LEU A 96 20.12 -17.81 -5.52
CA LEU A 96 18.98 -17.08 -4.92
C LEU A 96 19.42 -15.74 -4.34
N GLY A 97 20.60 -15.65 -3.75
CA GLY A 97 21.15 -14.41 -3.21
C GLY A 97 21.38 -13.34 -4.29
N GLU A 98 21.73 -13.75 -5.51
CA GLU A 98 21.92 -12.86 -6.66
C GLU A 98 20.58 -12.45 -7.29
N THR A 99 19.70 -13.41 -7.56
CA THR A 99 18.41 -13.17 -8.25
C THR A 99 17.38 -12.42 -7.40
N GLN A 100 17.40 -12.54 -6.07
CA GLN A 100 16.47 -11.82 -5.19
C GLN A 100 16.72 -10.29 -5.16
N LYS A 101 17.91 -9.83 -5.58
CA LYS A 101 18.26 -8.41 -5.55
C LYS A 101 17.74 -7.61 -6.75
N ASP A 102 17.44 -8.27 -7.87
CA ASP A 102 16.96 -7.60 -9.08
C ASP A 102 15.43 -7.41 -9.04
N SER A 103 14.98 -6.15 -9.04
CA SER A 103 13.55 -5.80 -8.98
C SER A 103 12.81 -6.00 -10.30
N TYR A 104 13.53 -6.10 -11.43
CA TYR A 104 12.94 -6.29 -12.76
C TYR A 104 12.82 -7.75 -13.16
N GLN A 105 13.59 -8.64 -12.52
CA GLN A 105 13.40 -10.07 -12.65
C GLN A 105 12.19 -10.54 -11.85
N VAL A 106 11.44 -11.45 -12.46
CA VAL A 106 10.14 -11.84 -11.95
C VAL A 106 10.09 -13.35 -11.74
N LEU A 107 9.72 -13.77 -10.53
CA LEU A 107 9.59 -15.18 -10.17
C LEU A 107 8.27 -15.74 -10.73
N LEU A 108 8.36 -16.70 -11.64
CA LEU A 108 7.18 -17.33 -12.24
C LEU A 108 6.69 -18.58 -11.52
N LYS A 109 7.62 -19.50 -11.26
CA LYS A 109 7.34 -20.77 -10.60
C LYS A 109 8.40 -20.97 -9.55
N ARG A 110 7.96 -21.23 -8.32
CA ARG A 110 8.86 -21.78 -7.31
C ARG A 110 9.00 -23.26 -7.60
N ASN A 111 10.23 -23.69 -7.87
CA ASN A 111 10.55 -25.11 -7.71
C ASN A 111 10.22 -25.49 -6.27
N LYS A 112 9.78 -26.73 -6.04
CA LYS A 112 9.42 -27.19 -4.69
C LYS A 112 10.70 -27.47 -3.88
N LEU A 113 11.45 -26.41 -3.62
CA LEU A 113 12.69 -26.39 -2.88
C LEU A 113 12.40 -26.22 -1.38
N PRO A 114 13.22 -26.81 -0.50
CA PRO A 114 13.13 -26.59 0.93
C PRO A 114 13.68 -25.20 1.28
N MET A 115 12.83 -24.16 1.18
CA MET A 115 13.22 -22.76 1.44
C MET A 115 13.79 -22.54 2.85
N SER A 116 13.32 -23.28 3.85
CA SER A 116 13.84 -23.20 5.22
C SER A 116 15.35 -23.47 5.30
N LEU A 117 15.87 -24.39 4.49
CA LEU A 117 17.30 -24.71 4.45
C LEU A 117 18.15 -23.65 3.72
N LEU A 118 17.50 -22.76 2.96
CA LEU A 118 18.16 -21.75 2.13
C LEU A 118 18.19 -20.38 2.82
N GLU A 119 17.32 -20.12 3.79
CA GLU A 119 17.13 -18.81 4.43
C GLU A 119 17.95 -18.60 5.72
N GLU A 120 18.62 -19.63 6.24
CA GLU A 120 19.56 -19.47 7.35
C GLU A 120 20.77 -18.63 6.90
N LYS A 121 20.76 -17.36 7.30
CA LYS A 121 21.91 -16.47 7.18
C LYS A 121 22.72 -16.56 8.46
N ASP A 122 24.04 -16.57 8.32
CA ASP A 122 24.96 -16.41 9.44
C ASP A 122 24.66 -15.06 10.12
N ARG A 123 24.07 -15.11 11.31
CA ARG A 123 23.88 -13.92 12.15
C ARG A 123 25.14 -13.77 12.98
N SER A 124 25.70 -12.56 13.01
CA SER A 124 26.83 -12.22 13.90
C SER A 124 26.46 -12.40 15.37
N ASP A 125 25.18 -12.23 15.68
CA ASP A 125 24.67 -12.21 17.05
C ASP A 125 24.07 -13.57 17.38
N SER A 126 24.68 -14.27 18.34
CA SER A 126 24.10 -15.49 18.91
C SER A 126 22.85 -15.15 19.73
N PRO A 127 21.80 -16.00 19.72
CA PRO A 127 20.68 -15.85 20.63
C PRO A 127 21.16 -15.76 22.09
N ASN A 128 20.51 -14.92 22.90
CA ASN A 128 20.76 -14.89 24.33
C ASN A 128 20.53 -16.28 24.94
N ALA A 129 21.40 -16.69 25.85
CA ALA A 129 21.27 -17.98 26.54
C ALA A 129 19.92 -18.05 27.29
N ASN A 130 19.28 -19.22 27.24
CA ASN A 130 18.01 -19.46 27.93
C ASN A 130 18.24 -19.66 29.43
N ILE A 131 18.22 -18.57 30.21
CA ILE A 131 18.52 -18.58 31.65
C ILE A 131 17.57 -19.51 32.44
N LEU A 132 16.36 -19.75 31.94
CA LEU A 132 15.35 -20.60 32.57
C LEU A 132 15.76 -22.08 32.73
N GLU A 133 16.69 -22.57 31.89
CA GLU A 133 17.24 -23.92 32.02
C GLU A 133 18.17 -24.04 33.24
N THR A 134 18.79 -22.93 33.63
CA THR A 134 19.73 -22.89 34.77
C THR A 134 19.06 -22.43 36.07
N GLU A 135 18.13 -21.48 36.00
CA GLU A 135 17.46 -20.90 37.15
C GLU A 135 15.96 -20.80 36.87
N SER A 136 15.16 -21.62 37.57
CA SER A 136 13.69 -21.54 37.47
C SER A 136 13.14 -20.37 38.30
N TYR A 137 11.97 -19.84 37.93
CA TYR A 137 11.39 -18.67 38.60
C TYR A 137 11.28 -18.81 40.12
N SER A 138 10.83 -19.98 40.61
CA SER A 138 10.68 -20.26 42.04
C SER A 138 12.01 -20.29 42.81
N GLN A 139 13.10 -20.66 42.13
CA GLN A 139 14.44 -20.67 42.70
C GLN A 139 15.11 -19.28 42.62
N THR A 140 14.71 -18.44 41.66
CA THR A 140 15.22 -17.06 41.56
C THR A 140 14.61 -16.11 42.59
N PHE A 141 13.30 -16.19 42.83
CA PHE A 141 12.58 -15.27 43.70
C PHE A 141 11.33 -15.93 44.31
N GLY A 142 11.03 -15.65 45.58
CA GLY A 142 9.91 -16.24 46.33
C GLY A 142 10.33 -17.05 47.56
N PRO A 143 9.40 -17.79 48.20
CA PRO A 143 9.67 -18.51 49.45
C PRO A 143 10.70 -19.64 49.29
N ASN A 144 10.81 -20.21 48.09
CA ASN A 144 11.77 -21.26 47.74
C ASN A 144 13.04 -20.71 47.05
N ALA A 145 13.31 -19.40 47.15
CA ALA A 145 14.43 -18.77 46.48
C ALA A 145 15.78 -19.28 46.99
N GLN A 146 16.58 -19.82 46.07
CA GLN A 146 17.92 -20.33 46.31
C GLN A 146 19.01 -19.32 45.91
N ARG A 147 18.65 -18.30 45.11
CA ARG A 147 19.60 -17.28 44.65
C ARG A 147 19.99 -16.33 45.78
N LYS A 148 21.27 -16.36 46.18
CA LYS A 148 21.81 -15.50 47.25
C LYS A 148 22.67 -14.34 46.76
N LYS A 149 23.25 -14.42 45.56
CA LYS A 149 24.11 -13.36 44.99
C LYS A 149 23.65 -12.99 43.57
N PRO A 150 23.74 -11.71 43.17
CA PRO A 150 23.51 -11.30 41.79
C PRO A 150 24.70 -11.71 40.91
N ARG A 151 24.42 -12.04 39.64
CA ARG A 151 25.45 -12.14 38.60
C ARG A 151 25.58 -10.75 37.97
N ILE A 152 26.59 -9.99 38.39
CA ILE A 152 26.88 -8.65 37.88
C ILE A 152 28.04 -8.78 36.88
N ALA A 153 27.98 -8.04 35.78
CA ALA A 153 29.05 -8.06 34.76
C ALA A 153 30.29 -7.24 35.16
N ALA A 154 30.11 -6.25 36.03
CA ALA A 154 31.18 -5.41 36.56
C ALA A 154 32.08 -6.20 37.52
N SER A 155 33.39 -6.05 37.34
CA SER A 155 34.41 -6.70 38.15
C SER A 155 34.80 -5.88 39.37
N ASN A 156 34.76 -4.55 39.25
CA ASN A 156 35.20 -3.60 40.27
C ASN A 156 34.12 -2.58 40.63
N LEU A 157 34.21 -2.01 41.84
CA LEU A 157 33.27 -1.00 42.31
C LEU A 157 33.33 0.30 41.47
N GLU A 158 34.51 0.62 40.95
CA GLU A 158 34.72 1.78 40.07
C GLU A 158 33.98 1.63 38.73
N GLU A 159 33.96 0.41 38.15
CA GLU A 159 33.19 0.12 36.93
C GLU A 159 31.69 0.26 37.17
N VAL A 160 31.19 -0.18 38.33
CA VAL A 160 29.79 0.01 38.73
C VAL A 160 29.46 1.50 38.83
N ALA A 161 30.34 2.31 39.45
CA ALA A 161 30.13 3.75 39.57
C ALA A 161 30.08 4.43 38.19
N GLN A 162 30.95 4.04 37.25
CA GLN A 162 30.93 4.55 35.88
C GLN A 162 29.66 4.16 35.11
N ILE A 163 29.14 2.94 35.31
CA ILE A 163 27.88 2.51 34.70
C ILE A 163 26.71 3.32 35.26
N ILE A 164 26.64 3.49 36.59
CA ILE A 164 25.59 4.28 37.24
C ILE A 164 25.60 5.72 36.72
N GLN A 165 26.77 6.33 36.58
CA GLN A 165 26.89 7.69 36.05
C GLN A 165 26.34 7.77 34.62
N LYS A 166 26.72 6.85 33.73
CA LYS A 166 26.20 6.79 32.36
C LYS A 166 24.70 6.53 32.29
N ASP A 167 24.19 5.64 33.14
CA ASP A 167 22.76 5.32 33.19
C ASP A 167 21.94 6.52 33.68
N ASN A 168 22.46 7.28 34.65
CA ASN A 168 21.85 8.53 35.09
C ASN A 168 21.87 9.59 33.98
N GLU A 169 23.02 9.79 33.32
CA GLU A 169 23.12 10.72 32.17
C GLU A 169 22.10 10.34 31.07
N GLN A 170 22.01 9.06 30.70
CA GLN A 170 21.02 8.58 29.72
C GLN A 170 19.56 8.72 30.20
N TYR A 171 19.33 8.63 31.51
CA TYR A 171 17.99 8.81 32.08
C TYR A 171 17.56 10.28 32.03
N GLU A 172 18.46 11.19 32.41
CA GLU A 172 18.27 12.64 32.32
C GLU A 172 18.04 13.06 30.86
N GLU A 173 18.88 12.60 29.93
CA GLU A 173 18.70 12.85 28.49
C GLU A 173 17.34 12.38 27.97
N LYS A 174 16.86 11.21 28.44
CA LYS A 174 15.54 10.70 28.05
C LYS A 174 14.40 11.54 28.64
N GLN A 175 14.52 12.03 29.87
CA GLN A 175 13.53 12.92 30.45
C GLN A 175 13.45 14.23 29.67
N GLU A 176 14.59 14.87 29.41
CA GLU A 176 14.65 16.09 28.61
C GLU A 176 14.08 15.88 27.21
N LEU A 177 14.45 14.77 26.55
CA LEU A 177 13.91 14.42 25.23
C LEU A 177 12.39 14.21 25.26
N ASN A 178 11.87 13.50 26.27
CA ASN A 178 10.43 13.25 26.42
C ASN A 178 9.65 14.53 26.71
N ALA A 179 10.22 15.45 27.51
CA ALA A 179 9.65 16.77 27.74
C ALA A 179 9.58 17.57 26.42
N THR A 180 10.68 17.58 25.66
CA THR A 180 10.77 18.32 24.38
C THR A 180 9.84 17.74 23.30
N LEU A 181 9.68 16.42 23.26
CA LEU A 181 8.78 15.73 22.33
C LEU A 181 7.29 15.89 22.71
N GLY A 182 6.97 16.59 23.81
CA GLY A 182 5.60 16.78 24.28
C GLY A 182 4.93 15.50 24.78
N LEU A 183 5.70 14.42 24.98
CA LEU A 183 5.19 13.18 25.59
C LEU A 183 4.82 13.39 27.06
N MET A 184 5.43 14.39 27.71
CA MET A 184 5.03 14.90 29.03
C MET A 184 3.90 15.94 28.98
N GLY A 185 3.56 16.50 27.81
CA GLY A 185 2.41 17.40 27.67
C GLY A 185 1.08 16.70 27.99
N ASN A 186 0.97 15.41 27.66
CA ASN A 186 -0.15 14.58 28.12
C ASN A 186 -0.17 14.42 29.65
N GLN A 187 0.98 14.49 30.34
CA GLN A 187 1.03 14.44 31.81
C GLN A 187 0.59 15.77 32.41
N GLU A 188 0.97 16.92 31.82
CA GLU A 188 0.47 18.23 32.25
C GLU A 188 -1.05 18.33 32.09
N ASP A 189 -1.61 17.83 30.98
CA ASP A 189 -3.06 17.79 30.78
C ASP A 189 -3.76 16.90 31.82
N GLU A 190 -3.20 15.72 32.11
CA GLU A 190 -3.72 14.81 33.15
C GLU A 190 -3.63 15.42 34.56
N ASP A 191 -2.52 16.08 34.90
CA ASP A 191 -2.32 16.77 36.17
C ASP A 191 -3.30 17.95 36.33
N ASN A 192 -3.62 18.63 35.22
CA ASN A 192 -4.65 19.68 35.17
C ASN A 192 -6.09 19.14 35.14
N GLY A 193 -6.27 17.81 35.07
CA GLY A 193 -7.57 17.14 35.03
C GLY A 193 -8.31 17.26 33.70
N TRP A 194 -7.59 17.55 32.61
CA TRP A 194 -8.14 17.69 31.26
C TRP A 194 -7.78 16.45 30.43
N SER A 195 -8.58 16.17 29.40
CA SER A 195 -8.29 15.07 28.48
C SER A 195 -8.57 15.49 27.05
N ASN A 196 -7.77 14.95 26.13
CA ASN A 196 -7.92 15.22 24.71
C ASN A 196 -9.26 14.68 24.18
N VAL A 197 -9.85 15.43 23.26
CA VAL A 197 -11.12 15.06 22.63
C VAL A 197 -10.98 13.74 21.88
N ALA A 198 -12.03 12.92 21.92
CA ALA A 198 -12.05 11.64 21.22
C ALA A 198 -11.91 11.83 19.70
N LYS A 199 -11.00 11.05 19.10
CA LYS A 199 -10.81 10.97 17.66
C LYS A 199 -12.12 10.62 16.93
N GLU A 200 -12.45 11.41 15.91
CA GLU A 200 -13.66 11.21 15.13
C GLU A 200 -13.65 9.85 14.39
N ALA A 201 -14.79 9.16 14.38
CA ALA A 201 -14.93 7.86 13.72
C ALA A 201 -14.73 7.91 12.18
N ILE A 202 -14.74 9.10 11.58
CA ILE A 202 -14.56 9.28 10.13
C ILE A 202 -13.14 8.92 9.69
N PHE A 203 -12.12 9.18 10.52
CA PHE A 203 -10.72 8.86 10.23
C PHE A 203 -10.47 7.35 10.14
N SER A 204 -11.38 6.52 10.67
CA SER A 204 -11.29 5.06 10.65
C SER A 204 -11.98 4.40 9.45
N LYS A 205 -12.68 5.15 8.56
CA LYS A 205 -13.50 4.58 7.48
C LYS A 205 -12.72 3.72 6.46
N GLY A 206 -11.41 3.96 6.29
CA GLY A 206 -10.52 3.17 5.42
C GLY A 206 -10.01 1.86 6.02
N GLN A 207 -10.26 1.61 7.31
CA GLN A 207 -9.66 0.51 8.08
C GLN A 207 -10.65 -0.62 8.39
N SER A 208 -11.87 -0.58 7.83
CA SER A 208 -12.92 -1.55 8.12
C SER A 208 -12.57 -2.98 7.65
N LYS A 209 -12.87 -3.99 8.48
CA LYS A 209 -12.75 -5.43 8.14
C LYS A 209 -13.38 -5.78 6.78
N ARG A 210 -14.52 -5.16 6.44
CA ARG A 210 -15.18 -5.36 5.15
C ARG A 210 -14.28 -4.99 3.97
N ILE A 211 -13.60 -3.85 4.04
CA ILE A 211 -12.72 -3.35 2.98
C ILE A 211 -11.46 -4.22 2.88
N TRP A 212 -10.88 -4.60 4.02
CA TRP A 212 -9.71 -5.47 4.06
C TRP A 212 -10.00 -6.88 3.52
N ASN A 213 -11.20 -7.43 3.78
CA ASN A 213 -11.62 -8.70 3.17
C ASN A 213 -11.71 -8.60 1.64
N GLU A 214 -12.25 -7.49 1.12
CA GLU A 214 -12.28 -7.23 -0.32
C GLU A 214 -10.87 -7.10 -0.90
N LEU A 215 -9.94 -6.42 -0.19
CA LEU A 215 -8.54 -6.33 -0.59
C LEU A 215 -7.89 -7.72 -0.73
N TYR A 216 -7.98 -8.55 0.31
CA TYR A 216 -7.36 -9.89 0.28
C TYR A 216 -7.97 -10.78 -0.80
N LYS A 217 -9.26 -10.63 -1.10
CA LYS A 217 -9.91 -11.33 -2.21
C LYS A 217 -9.39 -10.90 -3.57
N VAL A 218 -9.16 -9.59 -3.77
CA VAL A 218 -8.56 -9.04 -4.99
C VAL A 218 -7.13 -9.55 -5.15
N ILE A 219 -6.33 -9.47 -4.09
CA ILE A 219 -4.97 -10.00 -4.06
C ILE A 219 -5.01 -11.49 -4.43
N ASP A 220 -5.85 -12.29 -3.78
CA ASP A 220 -5.95 -13.72 -4.01
C ASP A 220 -6.28 -14.07 -5.46
N SER A 221 -7.27 -13.37 -6.01
CA SER A 221 -7.76 -13.60 -7.37
C SER A 221 -6.88 -13.04 -8.49
N SER A 222 -5.86 -12.24 -8.15
CA SER A 222 -4.97 -11.57 -9.10
C SER A 222 -3.66 -12.33 -9.30
N ASP A 223 -3.18 -12.36 -10.54
CA ASP A 223 -1.83 -12.84 -10.87
C ASP A 223 -0.82 -11.67 -10.84
N VAL A 224 -1.28 -10.46 -11.17
CA VAL A 224 -0.51 -9.21 -11.13
C VAL A 224 -1.25 -8.20 -10.28
N VAL A 225 -0.56 -7.55 -9.35
CA VAL A 225 -1.08 -6.49 -8.49
C VAL A 225 -0.41 -5.17 -8.87
N ILE A 226 -1.22 -4.20 -9.28
CA ILE A 226 -0.81 -2.82 -9.53
C ILE A 226 -1.15 -2.00 -8.30
N HIS A 227 -0.13 -1.42 -7.68
CA HIS A 227 -0.27 -0.51 -6.56
C HIS A 227 -0.21 0.94 -7.07
N VAL A 228 -1.36 1.61 -7.01
CA VAL A 228 -1.54 2.97 -7.51
C VAL A 228 -1.23 3.97 -6.41
N LEU A 229 -0.26 4.83 -6.68
CA LEU A 229 0.26 5.87 -5.79
C LEU A 229 -0.11 7.26 -6.34
N ASP A 230 -0.26 8.25 -5.46
CA ASP A 230 -0.45 9.66 -5.84
C ASP A 230 0.92 10.31 -6.06
N ALA A 231 1.15 10.93 -7.22
CA ALA A 231 2.45 11.52 -7.56
C ALA A 231 2.85 12.72 -6.67
N ARG A 232 1.90 13.32 -5.94
CA ARG A 232 2.17 14.42 -5.01
C ARG A 232 2.86 13.95 -3.73
N ASP A 233 2.45 12.80 -3.21
CA ASP A 233 3.03 12.15 -2.02
C ASP A 233 2.95 10.61 -2.17
N PRO A 234 3.89 10.01 -2.92
CA PRO A 234 3.88 8.58 -3.17
C PRO A 234 4.31 7.76 -1.94
N LEU A 235 5.10 8.32 -1.03
CA LEU A 235 5.54 7.61 0.17
C LEU A 235 4.42 7.52 1.21
N GLY A 236 3.66 8.60 1.42
CA GLY A 236 2.51 8.60 2.33
C GLY A 236 1.31 7.81 1.81
N THR A 237 1.17 7.68 0.48
CA THR A 237 0.15 6.82 -0.15
C THR A 237 0.60 5.38 -0.40
N SER A 238 1.83 5.02 0.01
CA SER A 238 2.37 3.67 -0.14
C SER A 238 2.03 2.79 1.07
N CYS A 239 1.36 1.67 0.80
CA CYS A 239 0.98 0.67 1.81
C CYS A 239 2.07 -0.40 2.03
N LYS A 240 3.10 -0.11 2.83
CA LYS A 240 4.20 -1.06 3.11
C LYS A 240 3.74 -2.41 3.66
N SER A 241 2.72 -2.42 4.52
CA SER A 241 2.18 -3.64 5.13
C SER A 241 1.68 -4.66 4.10
N VAL A 242 1.01 -4.19 3.04
CA VAL A 242 0.52 -5.05 1.96
C VAL A 242 1.68 -5.59 1.12
N GLU A 243 2.72 -4.80 0.93
CA GLU A 243 3.91 -5.21 0.17
C GLU A 243 4.70 -6.28 0.91
N ASP A 244 4.85 -6.13 2.22
CA ASP A 244 5.52 -7.11 3.08
C ASP A 244 4.72 -8.41 3.12
N TYR A 245 3.39 -8.31 3.23
CA TYR A 245 2.49 -9.45 3.12
C TYR A 245 2.64 -10.18 1.77
N MET A 246 2.62 -9.45 0.66
CA MET A 246 2.78 -10.02 -0.69
C MET A 246 4.13 -10.71 -0.85
N THR A 247 5.19 -10.12 -0.31
CA THR A 247 6.56 -10.66 -0.40
C THR A 247 6.71 -11.96 0.40
N LYS A 248 6.05 -12.06 1.56
CA LYS A 248 6.08 -13.24 2.44
C LYS A 248 5.14 -14.35 1.94
N GLU A 249 3.87 -14.03 1.75
CA GLU A 249 2.80 -15.01 1.53
C GLU A 249 2.58 -15.35 0.06
N THR A 250 2.66 -14.37 -0.84
CA THR A 250 2.32 -14.54 -2.26
C THR A 250 3.40 -14.07 -3.24
N PRO A 251 4.64 -14.58 -3.11
CA PRO A 251 5.80 -14.15 -3.91
C PRO A 251 5.73 -14.53 -5.40
N HIS A 252 4.78 -15.37 -5.80
CA HIS A 252 4.52 -15.70 -7.20
C HIS A 252 3.66 -14.64 -7.93
N LYS A 253 3.13 -13.66 -7.18
CA LYS A 253 2.34 -12.55 -7.71
C LYS A 253 3.23 -11.35 -7.97
N HIS A 254 2.94 -10.66 -9.07
CA HIS A 254 3.81 -9.59 -9.57
C HIS A 254 3.31 -8.25 -9.04
N LEU A 255 4.13 -7.55 -8.26
CA LEU A 255 3.79 -6.23 -7.71
C LEU A 255 4.48 -5.11 -8.48
N ILE A 256 3.70 -4.14 -8.94
CA ILE A 256 4.15 -3.03 -9.81
C ILE A 256 3.57 -1.71 -9.27
N TYR A 257 4.34 -0.62 -9.31
CA TYR A 257 3.83 0.70 -8.97
C TYR A 257 3.33 1.46 -10.19
N VAL A 258 2.23 2.19 -10.01
CA VAL A 258 1.77 3.20 -10.96
C VAL A 258 1.62 4.52 -10.22
N LEU A 259 2.49 5.47 -10.55
CA LEU A 259 2.39 6.86 -10.11
C LEU A 259 1.33 7.56 -10.95
N ASN A 260 0.20 7.88 -10.36
CA ASN A 260 -0.89 8.56 -11.03
C ASN A 260 -0.97 10.03 -10.61
N LYS A 261 -1.73 10.84 -11.36
CA LYS A 261 -1.83 12.30 -11.19
C LYS A 261 -0.54 13.06 -11.49
N CYS A 262 0.26 12.57 -12.43
CA CYS A 262 1.50 13.22 -12.85
C CYS A 262 1.28 14.62 -13.47
N ASP A 263 0.05 14.98 -13.80
CA ASP A 263 -0.37 16.30 -14.25
C ASP A 263 -0.37 17.37 -13.14
N LEU A 264 -0.48 16.96 -11.88
CA LEU A 264 -0.49 17.88 -10.74
C LEU A 264 0.91 18.28 -10.26
N VAL A 265 1.94 17.62 -10.77
CA VAL A 265 3.33 17.83 -10.37
C VAL A 265 4.21 18.21 -11.57
N PRO A 266 5.30 18.96 -11.37
CA PRO A 266 6.25 19.23 -12.44
C PRO A 266 6.85 17.93 -13.01
N THR A 267 7.17 17.92 -14.30
CA THR A 267 7.69 16.73 -15.01
C THR A 267 8.95 16.16 -14.36
N TRP A 268 9.84 17.03 -13.86
CA TRP A 268 11.07 16.59 -13.20
C TRP A 268 10.79 15.86 -11.87
N VAL A 269 9.73 16.24 -11.14
CA VAL A 269 9.33 15.59 -9.88
C VAL A 269 8.84 14.18 -10.17
N ALA A 270 7.97 14.03 -11.18
CA ALA A 270 7.50 12.72 -11.61
C ALA A 270 8.66 11.81 -12.05
N ALA A 271 9.61 12.33 -12.83
CA ALA A 271 10.79 11.58 -13.25
C ALA A 271 11.68 11.15 -12.08
N ALA A 272 11.89 12.04 -11.09
CA ALA A 272 12.67 11.74 -9.89
C ALA A 272 11.99 10.66 -9.02
N TRP A 273 10.67 10.71 -8.85
CA TRP A 273 9.93 9.69 -8.13
C TRP A 273 9.97 8.33 -8.83
N VAL A 274 9.83 8.30 -10.15
CA VAL A 274 10.00 7.06 -10.95
C VAL A 274 11.39 6.47 -10.72
N LYS A 275 12.45 7.29 -10.79
CA LYS A 275 13.84 6.85 -10.54
C LYS A 275 14.02 6.29 -9.12
N HIS A 276 13.50 6.96 -8.11
CA HIS A 276 13.61 6.54 -6.72
C HIS A 276 12.87 5.21 -6.47
N LEU A 277 11.61 5.11 -6.91
CA LEU A 277 10.79 3.93 -6.68
C LEU A 277 11.20 2.73 -7.55
N SER A 278 11.77 2.97 -8.74
CA SER A 278 12.24 1.92 -9.65
C SER A 278 13.36 1.07 -9.05
N LYS A 279 14.10 1.61 -8.07
CA LYS A 279 15.08 0.85 -7.28
C LYS A 279 14.42 -0.33 -6.55
N ARG A 280 13.17 -0.19 -6.12
CA ARG A 280 12.45 -1.21 -5.35
C ARG A 280 11.54 -2.07 -6.21
N ARG A 281 10.74 -1.46 -7.09
CA ARG A 281 9.79 -2.17 -7.97
C ARG A 281 9.66 -1.44 -9.29
N PRO A 282 9.32 -2.12 -10.40
CA PRO A 282 9.02 -1.46 -11.66
C PRO A 282 7.92 -0.41 -11.48
N THR A 283 8.17 0.82 -11.94
CA THR A 283 7.26 1.95 -11.77
C THR A 283 6.92 2.60 -13.09
N LEU A 284 5.65 2.96 -13.25
CA LEU A 284 5.16 3.70 -14.41
C LEU A 284 4.52 5.02 -13.97
N ALA A 285 4.86 6.11 -14.66
CA ALA A 285 4.13 7.36 -14.55
C ALA A 285 2.86 7.32 -15.41
N PHE A 286 1.77 7.87 -14.90
CA PHE A 286 0.45 7.79 -15.50
C PHE A 286 -0.36 9.07 -15.28
N HIS A 287 -1.14 9.45 -16.29
CA HIS A 287 -2.19 10.45 -16.16
C HIS A 287 -3.49 9.84 -16.69
N ALA A 288 -4.47 9.69 -15.79
CA ALA A 288 -5.73 9.04 -16.08
C ALA A 288 -6.75 10.04 -16.65
N SER A 289 -6.98 9.96 -17.96
CA SER A 289 -8.05 10.66 -18.66
C SER A 289 -8.58 9.82 -19.81
N ILE A 290 -9.88 9.87 -20.09
CA ILE A 290 -10.48 9.10 -21.19
C ILE A 290 -10.04 9.64 -22.55
N THR A 291 -9.82 10.96 -22.63
CA THR A 291 -9.49 11.69 -23.86
C THR A 291 -7.98 11.85 -24.02
N ASN A 292 -7.32 12.48 -23.04
CA ASN A 292 -5.90 12.81 -23.10
C ASN A 292 -5.11 12.08 -22.02
N SER A 293 -4.81 10.80 -22.23
CA SER A 293 -4.10 9.98 -21.25
C SER A 293 -2.58 9.99 -21.49
N PHE A 294 -1.80 9.93 -20.42
CA PHE A 294 -0.36 9.63 -20.47
C PHE A 294 -0.08 8.24 -19.86
N GLY A 295 0.90 7.52 -20.38
CA GLY A 295 1.33 6.19 -19.85
C GLY A 295 0.44 4.99 -20.25
N LYS A 296 -0.70 5.22 -20.93
CA LYS A 296 -1.61 4.15 -21.38
C LYS A 296 -0.95 3.06 -22.22
N GLY A 297 -0.17 3.46 -23.23
CA GLY A 297 0.51 2.51 -24.12
C GLY A 297 1.52 1.64 -23.37
N SER A 298 2.32 2.27 -22.51
CA SER A 298 3.33 1.60 -21.68
C SER A 298 2.69 0.58 -20.73
N LEU A 299 1.60 0.95 -20.04
CA LEU A 299 0.90 0.02 -19.15
C LEU A 299 0.28 -1.17 -19.92
N ILE A 300 -0.30 -0.93 -21.10
CA ILE A 300 -0.83 -2.01 -21.95
C ILE A 300 0.29 -2.93 -22.43
N GLN A 301 1.45 -2.40 -22.82
CA GLN A 301 2.60 -3.18 -23.24
C GLN A 301 3.11 -4.07 -22.10
N LEU A 302 3.23 -3.50 -20.89
CA LEU A 302 3.65 -4.24 -19.70
C LEU A 302 2.67 -5.39 -19.37
N LEU A 303 1.36 -5.12 -19.40
CA LEU A 303 0.35 -6.16 -19.18
C LEU A 303 0.38 -7.25 -20.26
N ARG A 304 0.70 -6.90 -21.51
CA ARG A 304 0.89 -7.88 -22.59
C ARG A 304 2.13 -8.75 -22.37
N GLN A 305 3.22 -8.20 -21.85
CA GLN A 305 4.41 -8.97 -21.49
C GLN A 305 4.07 -10.02 -20.41
N PHE A 306 3.37 -9.62 -19.34
CA PHE A 306 2.87 -10.59 -18.34
C PHE A 306 1.91 -11.62 -18.96
N SER A 307 1.13 -11.21 -19.97
CA SER A 307 0.26 -12.10 -20.73
C SER A 307 0.98 -13.15 -21.56
N GLN A 308 2.14 -12.81 -22.11
CA GLN A 308 3.01 -13.73 -22.82
C GLN A 308 3.76 -14.64 -21.86
N LEU A 309 4.20 -14.08 -20.72
CA LEU A 309 4.93 -14.80 -19.68
C LEU A 309 4.10 -15.93 -19.07
N HIS A 310 2.81 -15.67 -18.79
CA HIS A 310 1.84 -16.69 -18.36
C HIS A 310 1.06 -17.24 -19.56
N SER A 311 1.78 -17.90 -20.47
CA SER A 311 1.19 -18.53 -21.68
C SER A 311 0.35 -19.77 -21.34
N ASP A 312 0.70 -20.47 -20.27
CA ASP A 312 -0.01 -21.65 -19.75
C ASP A 312 -1.40 -21.31 -19.17
N ARG A 313 -1.56 -20.10 -18.64
CA ARG A 313 -2.86 -19.60 -18.18
C ARG A 313 -3.73 -19.13 -19.34
N LYS A 314 -4.98 -19.58 -19.37
CA LYS A 314 -5.99 -19.14 -20.36
C LYS A 314 -6.29 -17.65 -20.26
N GLN A 315 -6.21 -17.10 -19.06
CA GLN A 315 -6.50 -15.71 -18.73
C GLN A 315 -5.70 -15.27 -17.52
N ILE A 316 -5.53 -13.95 -17.40
CA ILE A 316 -4.77 -13.31 -16.33
C ILE A 316 -5.64 -12.23 -15.71
N SER A 317 -5.60 -12.15 -14.39
CA SER A 317 -6.28 -11.15 -13.60
C SER A 317 -5.28 -10.14 -13.03
N VAL A 318 -5.59 -8.86 -13.19
CA VAL A 318 -4.77 -7.73 -12.73
C VAL A 318 -5.56 -6.95 -11.68
N GLY A 319 -5.11 -6.96 -10.43
CA GLY A 319 -5.74 -6.22 -9.33
C GLY A 319 -5.18 -4.82 -9.19
N PHE A 320 -6.04 -3.83 -8.94
CA PHE A 320 -5.62 -2.46 -8.61
C PHE A 320 -5.79 -2.22 -7.11
N ILE A 321 -4.70 -1.92 -6.39
CA ILE A 321 -4.69 -1.61 -4.96
C ILE A 321 -4.14 -0.19 -4.71
N GLY A 322 -4.37 0.36 -3.52
CA GLY A 322 -3.84 1.65 -3.08
C GLY A 322 -4.86 2.51 -2.34
N TYR A 323 -4.42 3.67 -1.87
CA TYR A 323 -5.23 4.60 -1.07
C TYR A 323 -6.53 5.05 -1.76
N PRO A 324 -7.56 5.47 -1.02
CA PRO A 324 -8.70 6.18 -1.60
C PRO A 324 -8.24 7.37 -2.44
N ASN A 325 -9.02 7.72 -3.48
CA ASN A 325 -8.78 8.88 -4.32
C ASN A 325 -7.43 8.92 -5.10
N THR A 326 -6.64 7.85 -5.13
CA THR A 326 -5.42 7.76 -5.96
C THR A 326 -5.71 7.59 -7.45
N GLY A 327 -6.95 7.26 -7.83
CA GLY A 327 -7.40 7.18 -9.23
C GLY A 327 -7.42 5.77 -9.85
N LYS A 328 -7.50 4.71 -9.04
CA LYS A 328 -7.65 3.30 -9.49
C LYS A 328 -8.73 3.12 -10.57
N SER A 329 -9.96 3.52 -10.26
CA SER A 329 -11.10 3.42 -11.17
C SER A 329 -10.94 4.30 -12.43
N SER A 330 -10.26 5.46 -12.31
CA SER A 330 -9.94 6.34 -13.44
C SER A 330 -8.93 5.71 -14.40
N ILE A 331 -7.92 5.01 -13.89
CA ILE A 331 -6.95 4.26 -14.71
C ILE A 331 -7.67 3.17 -15.52
N ILE A 332 -8.59 2.43 -14.88
CA ILE A 332 -9.37 1.39 -15.57
C ILE A 332 -10.23 1.99 -16.69
N ASN A 333 -10.91 3.10 -16.43
CA ASN A 333 -11.71 3.82 -17.44
C ASN A 333 -10.84 4.30 -18.61
N THR A 334 -9.63 4.78 -18.31
CA THR A 334 -8.63 5.22 -19.30
C THR A 334 -8.16 4.07 -20.19
N LEU A 335 -7.85 2.91 -19.59
CA LEU A 335 -7.49 1.68 -20.31
C LEU A 335 -8.62 1.23 -21.22
N ARG A 336 -9.87 1.28 -20.75
CA ARG A 336 -11.08 0.93 -21.53
C ARG A 336 -11.51 2.00 -22.55
N LYS A 337 -10.99 3.23 -22.46
CA LYS A 337 -11.40 4.41 -23.26
C LYS A 337 -12.90 4.73 -23.16
N LYS A 338 -13.54 4.36 -22.04
CA LYS A 338 -14.96 4.65 -21.75
C LYS A 338 -15.20 4.59 -20.24
N LYS A 339 -16.27 5.23 -19.77
CA LYS A 339 -16.68 5.16 -18.35
C LYS A 339 -17.29 3.78 -18.06
N VAL A 340 -16.55 2.95 -17.32
CA VAL A 340 -16.97 1.61 -16.86
C VAL A 340 -17.15 1.60 -15.35
N CYS A 341 -16.15 2.08 -14.62
CA CYS A 341 -16.24 2.31 -13.17
C CYS A 341 -16.86 3.68 -12.89
N GLN A 342 -17.62 3.78 -11.79
CA GLN A 342 -18.00 5.07 -11.22
C GLN A 342 -16.77 5.76 -10.64
N VAL A 343 -16.73 7.08 -10.80
CA VAL A 343 -15.61 7.93 -10.38
C VAL A 343 -16.20 9.24 -9.89
N ALA A 344 -15.73 9.68 -8.73
CA ALA A 344 -16.12 10.92 -8.08
C ALA A 344 -14.89 11.48 -7.32
N PRO A 345 -14.82 12.80 -7.09
CA PRO A 345 -13.73 13.42 -6.32
C PRO A 345 -13.80 13.11 -4.81
N ILE A 346 -14.89 12.49 -4.36
CA ILE A 346 -15.10 12.07 -2.97
C ILE A 346 -14.52 10.67 -2.72
N PRO A 347 -13.93 10.42 -1.54
CA PRO A 347 -13.49 9.10 -1.18
C PRO A 347 -14.68 8.15 -0.93
N GLY A 348 -14.41 6.85 -1.13
CA GLY A 348 -15.37 5.78 -0.86
C GLY A 348 -16.43 5.55 -1.96
N GLU A 349 -16.21 6.04 -3.18
CA GLU A 349 -17.10 5.80 -4.32
C GLU A 349 -17.16 4.30 -4.68
N THR A 350 -15.99 3.68 -4.89
CA THR A 350 -15.88 2.23 -5.10
C THR A 350 -15.98 1.50 -3.76
N LYS A 351 -17.08 0.76 -3.54
CA LYS A 351 -17.35 0.05 -2.28
C LYS A 351 -17.07 -1.44 -2.32
N VAL A 352 -17.16 -2.06 -3.50
CA VAL A 352 -17.07 -3.52 -3.72
C VAL A 352 -16.23 -3.75 -4.95
N TRP A 353 -15.45 -4.83 -4.96
CA TRP A 353 -14.64 -5.20 -6.11
C TRP A 353 -15.49 -5.56 -7.35
N GLN A 354 -14.92 -5.39 -8.54
CA GLN A 354 -15.59 -5.72 -9.81
C GLN A 354 -14.60 -6.17 -10.88
N TYR A 355 -15.04 -7.13 -11.70
CA TYR A 355 -14.26 -7.64 -12.84
C TYR A 355 -14.57 -6.87 -14.13
N ILE A 356 -13.52 -6.42 -14.80
CA ILE A 356 -13.61 -5.65 -16.05
C ILE A 356 -12.70 -6.27 -17.11
N THR A 357 -13.26 -6.64 -18.25
CA THR A 357 -12.52 -7.25 -19.36
C THR A 357 -11.75 -6.22 -20.18
N LEU A 358 -10.42 -6.17 -20.11
CA LEU A 358 -9.66 -5.28 -21.02
C LEU A 358 -9.50 -5.90 -22.40
N MET A 359 -9.01 -7.14 -22.44
CA MET A 359 -8.85 -7.98 -23.63
C MET A 359 -9.46 -9.36 -23.35
N LYS A 360 -9.54 -10.25 -24.36
CA LYS A 360 -10.05 -11.62 -24.14
C LYS A 360 -9.27 -12.40 -23.08
N LYS A 361 -7.97 -12.11 -22.92
CA LYS A 361 -7.06 -12.80 -21.99
C LYS A 361 -6.80 -12.02 -20.68
N ILE A 362 -7.11 -10.72 -20.61
CA ILE A 362 -6.73 -9.86 -19.47
C ILE A 362 -7.99 -9.29 -18.81
N PHE A 363 -8.16 -9.61 -17.54
CA PHE A 363 -9.19 -9.08 -16.65
C PHE A 363 -8.57 -8.09 -15.67
N LEU A 364 -9.24 -6.97 -15.45
CA LEU A 364 -8.89 -5.96 -14.46
C LEU A 364 -9.84 -6.10 -13.28
N ILE A 365 -9.33 -5.94 -12.06
CA ILE A 365 -10.11 -5.98 -10.83
C ILE A 365 -9.96 -4.63 -10.13
N ASP A 366 -11.05 -3.90 -10.00
CA ASP A 366 -11.10 -2.67 -9.21
C ASP A 366 -11.32 -3.01 -7.73
N CYS A 367 -10.65 -2.32 -6.81
CA CYS A 367 -10.73 -2.54 -5.36
C CYS A 367 -11.11 -1.23 -4.66
N PRO A 368 -11.90 -1.28 -3.57
CA PRO A 368 -12.02 -0.12 -2.68
C PRO A 368 -10.64 0.36 -2.18
N GLY A 369 -10.54 1.65 -1.87
CA GLY A 369 -9.30 2.21 -1.30
C GLY A 369 -9.07 1.73 0.13
N ILE A 370 -7.80 1.47 0.46
CA ILE A 370 -7.38 0.96 1.77
C ILE A 370 -6.46 1.96 2.47
N VAL A 371 -6.55 1.99 3.79
CA VAL A 371 -5.65 2.77 4.65
C VAL A 371 -5.16 1.84 5.76
N PRO A 372 -3.85 1.55 5.83
CA PRO A 372 -3.25 0.84 6.95
C PRO A 372 -3.52 1.55 8.28
N PRO A 373 -3.93 0.83 9.35
CA PRO A 373 -3.97 1.40 10.69
C PRO A 373 -2.55 1.54 11.22
N SER A 374 -1.95 2.71 11.03
CA SER A 374 -0.66 3.08 11.62
C SER A 374 -0.90 4.07 12.75
N THR A 375 -0.27 3.84 13.91
CA THR A 375 -0.29 4.79 15.03
C THR A 375 0.56 6.04 14.76
N LYS A 376 1.43 6.01 13.75
CA LYS A 376 2.27 7.15 13.37
C LYS A 376 1.56 8.16 12.45
N ASP A 377 0.48 7.74 11.79
CA ASP A 377 -0.25 8.64 10.88
C ASP A 377 -1.16 9.57 11.71
N THR A 378 -0.93 10.87 11.60
CA THR A 378 -1.77 11.89 12.23
C THR A 378 -3.10 12.05 11.49
N GLU A 379 -4.08 12.69 12.13
CA GLU A 379 -5.36 13.00 11.48
C GLU A 379 -5.18 13.92 10.28
N GLU A 380 -4.27 14.88 10.40
CA GLU A 380 -3.92 15.83 9.35
C GLU A 380 -3.38 15.09 8.11
N ASP A 381 -2.49 14.12 8.31
CA ASP A 381 -1.94 13.31 7.23
C ASP A 381 -3.02 12.50 6.50
N ILE A 382 -3.94 11.90 7.25
CA ILE A 382 -5.06 11.14 6.67
C ILE A 382 -5.97 12.06 5.86
N LEU A 383 -6.23 13.27 6.36
CA LEU A 383 -7.08 14.28 5.71
C LEU A 383 -6.45 14.79 4.41
N LEU A 384 -5.17 15.17 4.45
CA LEU A 384 -4.43 15.75 3.31
C LEU A 384 -4.10 14.72 2.22
N ARG A 385 -4.13 13.41 2.55
CA ARG A 385 -4.07 12.32 1.55
C ARG A 385 -5.43 12.05 0.86
N GLY A 386 -6.50 12.76 1.24
CA GLY A 386 -7.82 12.66 0.60
C GLY A 386 -8.59 11.39 0.92
N VAL A 387 -8.38 10.82 2.11
CA VAL A 387 -9.07 9.60 2.60
C VAL A 387 -10.48 9.92 3.12
N VAL A 388 -10.61 11.07 3.79
CA VAL A 388 -11.80 11.46 4.55
C VAL A 388 -12.67 12.42 3.74
N ARG A 389 -13.98 12.36 3.96
CA ARG A 389 -14.92 13.36 3.47
C ARG A 389 -14.88 14.56 4.39
N VAL A 390 -14.39 15.68 3.87
CA VAL A 390 -14.13 16.92 4.62
C VAL A 390 -15.42 17.49 5.24
N GLU A 391 -16.58 17.20 4.65
CA GLU A 391 -17.88 17.67 5.14
C GLU A 391 -18.18 17.19 6.57
N ASN A 392 -17.71 15.99 6.91
CA ASN A 392 -18.00 15.32 8.18
C ASN A 392 -16.96 15.60 9.27
N VAL A 393 -15.95 16.42 8.98
CA VAL A 393 -14.95 16.87 9.95
C VAL A 393 -15.53 18.02 10.75
N THR A 394 -15.38 18.01 12.07
CA THR A 394 -16.01 19.00 12.96
C THR A 394 -15.28 20.34 12.89
N ASN A 395 -14.01 20.36 13.31
CA ASN A 395 -13.17 21.56 13.30
C ASN A 395 -12.19 21.49 12.12
N ALA A 396 -12.60 22.01 10.97
CA ALA A 396 -11.78 21.98 9.76
C ALA A 396 -10.62 23.00 9.78
N GLU A 397 -10.78 24.10 10.53
CA GLU A 397 -9.84 25.22 10.62
C GLU A 397 -8.46 24.79 11.14
N GLN A 398 -8.42 23.86 12.11
CA GLN A 398 -7.17 23.38 12.73
C GLN A 398 -6.19 22.73 11.74
N TYR A 399 -6.67 22.25 10.59
CA TYR A 399 -5.84 21.57 9.59
C TYR A 399 -5.27 22.53 8.53
N ILE A 400 -5.68 23.81 8.54
CA ILE A 400 -5.23 24.81 7.57
C ILE A 400 -3.75 25.19 7.74
N PRO A 401 -3.20 25.37 8.97
CA PRO A 401 -1.77 25.62 9.15
C PRO A 401 -0.89 24.55 8.47
N SER A 402 -1.23 23.27 8.65
CA SER A 402 -0.53 22.14 8.03
C SER A 402 -0.71 22.05 6.51
N LEU A 403 -1.79 22.63 5.97
CA LEU A 403 -1.98 22.78 4.53
C LEU A 403 -1.10 23.91 3.98
N LEU A 404 -1.06 25.05 4.68
CA LEU A 404 -0.27 26.21 4.30
C LEU A 404 1.23 25.88 4.30
N SER A 405 1.71 25.08 5.26
CA SER A 405 3.12 24.63 5.30
C SER A 405 3.54 23.76 4.11
N ARG A 406 2.59 23.03 3.49
CA ARG A 406 2.85 22.20 2.30
C ARG A 406 2.73 22.96 0.98
N CYS A 407 2.06 24.11 1.00
CA CYS A 407 1.80 24.90 -0.19
C CYS A 407 2.79 26.08 -0.28
N GLN A 408 3.26 26.40 -1.48
CA GLN A 408 4.00 27.64 -1.65
C GLN A 408 3.03 28.83 -1.64
N VAL A 409 3.35 29.87 -0.87
CA VAL A 409 2.54 31.10 -0.72
C VAL A 409 2.13 31.66 -2.09
N LYS A 410 3.08 31.77 -3.03
CA LYS A 410 2.85 32.26 -4.40
C LYS A 410 1.74 31.51 -5.15
N HIS A 411 1.58 30.22 -4.89
CA HIS A 411 0.53 29.42 -5.54
C HIS A 411 -0.84 29.65 -4.91
N LEU A 412 -0.89 29.82 -3.59
CA LEU A 412 -2.11 30.18 -2.86
C LEU A 412 -2.59 31.58 -3.26
N GLU A 413 -1.68 32.56 -3.29
CA GLU A 413 -1.97 33.92 -3.74
C GLU A 413 -2.54 33.92 -5.16
N ARG A 414 -1.95 33.16 -6.09
CA ARG A 414 -2.48 33.08 -7.46
C ARG A 414 -3.86 32.41 -7.54
N THR A 415 -4.11 31.42 -6.70
CA THR A 415 -5.35 30.62 -6.77
C THR A 415 -6.54 31.38 -6.20
N TYR A 416 -6.32 32.10 -5.11
CA TYR A 416 -7.37 32.83 -4.39
C TYR A 416 -7.31 34.35 -4.60
N GLU A 417 -6.25 34.89 -5.21
CA GLU A 417 -5.97 36.32 -5.45
C GLU A 417 -6.19 37.16 -4.18
N ILE A 418 -5.60 36.68 -3.09
CA ILE A 418 -5.42 37.35 -1.81
C ILE A 418 -3.92 37.36 -1.51
N SER A 419 -3.45 38.30 -0.70
CA SER A 419 -2.03 38.48 -0.38
C SER A 419 -1.87 39.10 1.01
N GLY A 420 -0.74 38.82 1.66
CA GLY A 420 -0.37 39.46 2.92
C GLY A 420 -1.14 38.97 4.14
N TRP A 421 -1.36 37.65 4.24
CA TRP A 421 -1.84 37.02 5.48
C TRP A 421 -0.66 36.59 6.33
N ASP A 422 -0.80 36.72 7.65
CA ASP A 422 0.23 36.28 8.61
C ASP A 422 -0.09 34.90 9.19
N ASP A 423 -1.36 34.65 9.52
CA ASP A 423 -1.84 33.42 10.14
C ASP A 423 -2.89 32.69 9.30
N ALA A 424 -3.11 31.41 9.59
CA ALA A 424 -4.14 30.60 8.95
C ALA A 424 -5.55 31.16 9.20
N THR A 425 -5.81 31.69 10.39
CA THR A 425 -7.10 32.32 10.74
C THR A 425 -7.35 33.56 9.88
N ASP A 426 -6.37 34.46 9.79
CA ASP A 426 -6.42 35.65 8.95
C ASP A 426 -6.62 35.29 7.47
N PHE A 427 -5.92 34.28 6.97
CA PHE A 427 -6.13 33.74 5.62
C PHE A 427 -7.58 33.32 5.37
N LEU A 428 -8.20 32.59 6.31
CA LEU A 428 -9.61 32.17 6.19
C LEU A 428 -10.56 33.36 6.22
N GLN A 429 -10.33 34.34 7.09
CA GLN A 429 -11.18 35.54 7.20
C GLN A 429 -11.11 36.42 5.95
N MET A 430 -9.90 36.66 5.43
CA MET A 430 -9.71 37.39 4.16
C MET A 430 -10.41 36.67 3.01
N LEU A 431 -10.29 35.34 2.95
CA LEU A 431 -10.91 34.54 1.91
C LEU A 431 -12.44 34.54 2.02
N ALA A 432 -12.98 34.43 3.24
CA ALA A 432 -14.42 34.49 3.52
C ALA A 432 -15.03 35.82 3.08
N ARG A 433 -14.38 36.94 3.42
CA ARG A 433 -14.81 38.29 3.02
C ARG A 433 -14.76 38.48 1.51
N LYS A 434 -13.68 38.04 0.85
CA LYS A 434 -13.56 38.11 -0.61
C LYS A 434 -14.66 37.32 -1.33
N GLN A 435 -15.01 36.14 -0.82
CA GLN A 435 -16.06 35.30 -1.41
C GLN A 435 -17.48 35.70 -1.02
N GLY A 436 -17.66 36.65 -0.08
CA GLY A 436 -18.96 37.00 0.47
C GLY A 436 -19.60 35.87 1.31
N ARG A 437 -18.79 34.94 1.83
CA ARG A 437 -19.25 33.85 2.70
C ARG A 437 -19.23 34.30 4.16
N LEU A 438 -20.28 35.02 4.53
CA LEU A 438 -20.47 35.54 5.88
C LEU A 438 -21.74 34.95 6.50
N LEU A 439 -21.70 34.71 7.80
CA LEU A 439 -22.85 34.36 8.61
C LEU A 439 -23.71 35.60 8.89
N LYS A 440 -24.90 35.36 9.44
CA LYS A 440 -25.80 36.43 9.86
C LYS A 440 -25.11 37.28 10.93
N GLY A 441 -24.96 38.57 10.66
CA GLY A 441 -24.22 39.49 11.53
C GLY A 441 -22.87 39.93 10.97
N GLY A 442 -22.46 39.44 9.80
CA GLY A 442 -21.22 39.85 9.13
C GLY A 442 -19.97 39.11 9.61
N GLU A 443 -20.13 38.07 10.43
CA GLU A 443 -19.05 37.20 10.87
C GLU A 443 -18.60 36.28 9.73
N PRO A 444 -17.29 36.12 9.48
CA PRO A 444 -16.79 35.22 8.43
C PRO A 444 -17.06 33.75 8.76
N ASP A 445 -17.52 32.97 7.76
CA ASP A 445 -17.71 31.52 7.90
C ASP A 445 -16.38 30.78 7.76
N GLU A 446 -15.61 30.70 8.85
CA GLU A 446 -14.30 30.05 8.88
C GLU A 446 -14.40 28.55 8.57
N SER A 447 -15.34 27.83 9.18
CA SER A 447 -15.50 26.39 9.02
C SER A 447 -15.88 26.01 7.58
N GLY A 448 -16.85 26.72 6.98
CA GLY A 448 -17.27 26.48 5.60
C GLY A 448 -16.17 26.77 4.59
N VAL A 449 -15.40 27.85 4.80
CA VAL A 449 -14.26 28.21 3.95
C VAL A 449 -13.10 27.22 4.12
N ALA A 450 -12.78 26.82 5.35
CA ALA A 450 -11.75 25.81 5.63
C ALA A 450 -12.08 24.48 4.94
N LYS A 451 -13.33 24.00 5.04
CA LYS A 451 -13.79 22.80 4.32
C LYS A 451 -13.62 22.95 2.80
N GLN A 452 -13.95 24.11 2.25
CA GLN A 452 -13.74 24.38 0.82
C GLN A 452 -12.26 24.33 0.44
N VAL A 453 -11.38 24.99 1.19
CA VAL A 453 -9.92 25.01 0.94
C VAL A 453 -9.33 23.59 0.99
N LEU A 454 -9.70 22.80 1.98
CA LEU A 454 -9.29 21.39 2.10
C LEU A 454 -9.77 20.54 0.92
N THR A 455 -10.99 20.80 0.41
CA THR A 455 -11.47 20.11 -0.81
C THR A 455 -10.73 20.55 -2.07
N ASP A 456 -10.42 21.85 -2.20
CA ASP A 456 -9.67 22.42 -3.32
C ASP A 456 -8.23 21.86 -3.37
N PHE A 457 -7.60 21.69 -2.19
CA PHE A 457 -6.30 21.04 -2.04
C PHE A 457 -6.31 19.58 -2.49
N ASN A 458 -7.29 18.81 -2.00
CA ASN A 458 -7.39 17.38 -2.34
C ASN A 458 -7.72 17.14 -3.81
N ARG A 459 -8.53 18.02 -4.42
CA ARG A 459 -8.88 17.99 -5.85
C ARG A 459 -7.75 18.44 -6.78
N GLY A 460 -6.70 19.07 -6.24
CA GLY A 460 -5.56 19.56 -7.01
C GLY A 460 -5.79 20.91 -7.68
N LYS A 461 -6.74 21.73 -7.17
CA LYS A 461 -6.91 23.12 -7.60
C LYS A 461 -5.74 23.97 -7.10
N ILE A 462 -5.29 23.70 -5.87
CA ILE A 462 -4.07 24.27 -5.30
C ILE A 462 -2.91 23.33 -5.68
N PRO A 463 -1.90 23.79 -6.42
CA PRO A 463 -0.76 22.96 -6.78
C PRO A 463 0.18 22.79 -5.59
N TRP A 464 0.50 21.55 -5.27
CA TRP A 464 1.45 21.17 -4.22
C TRP A 464 2.08 19.81 -4.55
N PHE A 465 3.28 19.56 -4.03
CA PHE A 465 3.97 18.28 -4.14
C PHE A 465 5.04 18.16 -3.07
N MET A 466 5.32 16.93 -2.61
CA MET A 466 6.47 16.63 -1.77
C MET A 466 7.73 16.47 -2.63
N LEU A 467 8.86 16.89 -2.06
CA LEU A 467 10.15 16.73 -2.72
C LEU A 467 10.59 15.26 -2.67
N PRO A 468 11.18 14.73 -3.75
CA PRO A 468 11.75 13.39 -3.75
C PRO A 468 13.05 13.35 -2.92
N PRO A 469 13.36 12.23 -2.24
CA PRO A 469 14.50 12.14 -1.32
C PRO A 469 15.85 12.54 -1.92
N GLU A 470 16.10 12.19 -3.20
CA GLU A 470 17.36 12.53 -3.88
C GLU A 470 17.60 14.05 -3.94
N LYS A 471 16.52 14.86 -4.03
CA LYS A 471 16.64 16.31 -4.01
C LYS A 471 16.57 16.91 -2.62
N GLU A 472 15.85 16.28 -1.69
CA GLU A 472 15.89 16.72 -0.29
C GLU A 472 17.31 16.61 0.27
N GLU A 473 18.05 15.55 -0.05
CA GLU A 473 19.46 15.41 0.32
C GLU A 473 20.32 16.50 -0.33
N GLU A 474 20.16 16.75 -1.63
CA GLU A 474 20.88 17.84 -2.32
C GLU A 474 20.56 19.24 -1.76
N GLU A 475 19.30 19.50 -1.39
CA GLU A 475 18.86 20.77 -0.81
C GLU A 475 19.37 20.93 0.63
N LYS A 476 19.32 19.87 1.45
CA LYS A 476 19.92 19.88 2.79
C LYS A 476 21.42 20.17 2.74
N ILE A 477 22.15 19.55 1.81
CA ILE A 477 23.58 19.82 1.60
C ILE A 477 23.81 21.29 1.16
N LYS A 478 22.94 21.84 0.32
CA LYS A 478 22.99 23.27 -0.08
C LYS A 478 22.64 24.22 1.05
N GLU A 479 21.72 23.87 1.93
CA GLU A 479 21.36 24.66 3.11
C GLU A 479 22.46 24.60 4.17
N GLU A 480 23.03 23.43 4.42
CA GLU A 480 24.18 23.28 5.34
C GLU A 480 25.40 24.06 4.85
N SER A 481 25.68 24.05 3.54
CA SER A 481 26.78 24.85 2.97
C SER A 481 26.51 26.36 3.08
N LYS A 482 25.27 26.82 2.81
CA LYS A 482 24.89 28.23 3.02
C LYS A 482 24.92 28.64 4.49
N ASN A 483 24.52 27.76 5.42
CA ASN A 483 24.61 28.03 6.86
C ASN A 483 26.06 28.08 7.32
N LYS A 484 26.93 27.19 6.82
CA LYS A 484 28.37 27.26 7.07
C LYS A 484 28.98 28.56 6.53
N GLU A 485 28.59 29.03 5.35
CA GLU A 485 29.03 30.33 4.82
C GLU A 485 28.51 31.52 5.66
N ARG A 486 27.26 31.48 6.12
CA ARG A 486 26.69 32.52 7.01
C ARG A 486 27.39 32.56 8.36
N ILE A 487 27.71 31.42 8.94
CA ILE A 487 28.47 31.32 10.20
C ILE A 487 29.88 31.87 9.99
N LYS A 488 30.53 31.55 8.87
CA LYS A 488 31.87 32.04 8.52
C LYS A 488 31.91 33.56 8.25
N LYS A 489 30.85 34.13 7.68
CA LYS A 489 30.70 35.59 7.54
C LYS A 489 30.51 36.28 8.89
N ARG A 490 29.68 35.71 9.78
CA ARG A 490 29.48 36.24 11.14
C ARG A 490 30.73 36.16 12.01
N SER A 491 31.56 35.13 11.86
CA SER A 491 32.85 35.06 12.56
C SER A 491 33.84 36.10 12.05
N ASN A 492 33.88 36.33 10.74
CA ASN A 492 34.77 37.36 10.16
C ASN A 492 34.34 38.79 10.54
N GLU A 493 33.04 39.09 10.59
CA GLU A 493 32.53 40.39 11.05
C GLU A 493 32.79 40.61 12.57
N ALA A 494 32.80 39.54 13.37
CA ALA A 494 33.17 39.61 14.79
C ALA A 494 34.68 39.83 15.01
N ASP A 495 35.52 39.29 14.13
CA ASP A 495 36.97 39.52 14.15
C ASP A 495 37.33 40.94 13.67
N GLU A 496 36.64 41.49 12.67
CA GLU A 496 36.83 42.88 12.23
C GLU A 496 36.38 43.90 13.30
N THR A 497 35.23 43.67 13.96
CA THR A 497 34.75 44.55 15.04
C THR A 497 35.59 44.48 16.32
N SER A 498 36.29 43.37 16.56
CA SER A 498 37.24 43.25 17.68
C SER A 498 38.62 43.84 17.37
N GLN A 499 39.04 43.87 16.09
CA GLN A 499 40.23 44.60 15.64
C GLN A 499 40.02 46.13 15.65
N GLU A 500 38.85 46.63 15.22
CA GLU A 500 38.51 48.06 15.30
C GLU A 500 38.41 48.60 16.74
N LYS A 501 38.01 47.76 17.70
CA LYS A 501 37.99 48.14 19.12
C LYS A 501 39.39 48.24 19.72
N LYS A 502 40.36 47.45 19.24
CA LYS A 502 41.76 47.49 19.69
C LYS A 502 42.53 48.68 19.11
N THR A 503 42.22 49.12 17.88
CA THR A 503 42.86 50.30 17.28
C THR A 503 42.34 51.64 17.80
N LYS A 504 41.15 51.69 18.43
CA LYS A 504 40.62 52.89 19.09
C LYS A 504 41.03 53.05 20.57
N THR A 505 41.72 52.07 21.13
CA THR A 505 42.22 52.08 22.53
C THR A 505 43.75 52.15 22.62
N SER A 506 44.42 52.35 21.49
CA SER A 506 45.84 52.73 21.38
C SER A 506 45.92 54.19 20.97
#